data_AF-A0A354U7D5-F1
#
_entry.id   AF-A0A354U7D5-F1
#
_cell.length_a   1.000
_cell.length_b   1.000
_cell.length_c   1.000
_cell.angle_alpha   90.00
_cell.angle_beta   90.00
_cell.angle_gamma   90.00
#
_symmetry.space_group_name_H-M   'P 1'
#
loop_
_entity.id
_entity.type
_entity.pdbx_description
1 polymer ?
#
loop_
_entity_poly.entity_id
_entity_poly.type
_entity_poly.pdbx_seq_one_letter_code
_entity_poly.pdbx_strand_id
1 'polypeptide(L)'
;AGLAQELLVPLVPVADLLGIPGEDSASLIRNPANSGDADGVHPTAHGYAKIAAAVAAAVRSLPRQPHRIVCFGDSITFGLHMRGGGTSAADAECYPGQLARLLR
;
A
#
# COMPACT_ATOMS: atom_id res chain seq x y z
N ALA A 1 15.49 -8.38 6.89
CA ALA A 1 15.78 -7.21 7.75
C ALA A 1 17.21 -6.68 7.60
N GLY A 2 18.23 -7.51 7.32
CA GLY A 2 19.65 -7.10 7.33
C GLY A 2 20.00 -5.85 6.51
N LEU A 3 19.70 -5.82 5.21
CA LEU A 3 20.07 -4.67 4.35
C LEU A 3 19.36 -3.37 4.74
N ALA A 4 18.08 -3.44 5.12
CA ALA A 4 17.34 -2.24 5.53
C ALA A 4 17.87 -1.67 6.86
N GLN A 5 18.30 -2.54 7.78
CA GLN A 5 18.96 -2.12 9.02
C GLN A 5 20.32 -1.48 8.74
N GLU A 6 21.12 -2.09 7.85
CA GLU A 6 22.42 -1.55 7.45
C GLU A 6 22.29 -0.16 6.80
N LEU A 7 21.28 0.03 5.95
CA LEU A 7 21.02 1.29 5.26
C LEU A 7 20.14 2.27 6.06
N LEU A 8 19.75 1.92 7.29
CA LEU A 8 18.83 2.71 8.13
C LEU A 8 17.53 3.10 7.40
N VAL A 9 17.03 2.21 6.53
CA VAL A 9 15.78 2.41 5.79
C VAL A 9 14.62 2.02 6.71
N PRO A 10 13.68 2.93 7.00
CA PRO A 10 12.49 2.60 7.78
C PRO A 10 11.68 1.51 7.08
N LEU A 11 11.34 0.46 7.82
CA LEU A 11 10.48 -0.61 7.33
C LEU A 11 9.08 -0.47 7.90
N VAL A 12 8.09 -0.68 7.03
CA VAL A 12 6.69 -0.82 7.41
C VAL A 12 6.31 -2.29 7.27
N PRO A 13 5.97 -3.00 8.36
CA PRO A 13 5.63 -4.43 8.29
C PRO A 13 4.22 -4.59 7.71
N VAL A 14 4.14 -4.79 6.39
CA VAL A 14 2.86 -4.86 5.66
C VAL A 14 1.95 -5.99 6.17
N ALA A 15 2.52 -7.13 6.59
CA ALA A 15 1.73 -8.23 7.17
C ALA A 15 0.99 -7.81 8.45
N ASP A 16 1.60 -6.98 9.30
CA ASP A 16 0.95 -6.48 10.53
C ASP A 16 -0.16 -5.46 10.20
N LEU A 17 -0.06 -4.78 9.06
CA LEU A 17 -1.06 -3.83 8.59
C LEU A 17 -2.27 -4.50 7.94
N LEU A 18 -2.03 -5.55 7.16
CA LEU A 18 -3.06 -6.19 6.34
C LEU A 18 -3.65 -7.42 7.01
N GLY A 19 -2.95 -8.00 7.98
CA GLY A 19 -3.26 -9.30 8.53
C GLY A 19 -2.91 -10.43 7.56
N ILE A 20 -3.36 -11.63 7.92
CA ILE A 20 -3.18 -12.83 7.11
C ILE A 20 -4.33 -12.91 6.09
N PRO A 21 -4.07 -13.33 4.83
CA PRO A 21 -5.13 -13.62 3.88
C PRO A 21 -6.14 -14.61 4.51
N GLY A 22 -7.40 -14.22 4.54
CA GLY A 22 -8.50 -15.04 5.04
C GLY A 22 -9.57 -15.20 3.97
N GLU A 23 -10.59 -16.01 4.24
CA GLU A 23 -11.72 -16.22 3.33
C GLU A 23 -12.86 -15.23 3.58
N ASP A 24 -12.76 -14.41 4.63
CA ASP A 24 -13.79 -13.44 5.01
C ASP A 24 -13.82 -12.24 4.04
N SER A 25 -15.02 -11.77 3.73
CA SER A 25 -15.23 -10.59 2.85
C SER A 25 -14.59 -9.30 3.38
N ALA A 26 -14.37 -9.18 4.69
CA ALA A 26 -13.69 -8.06 5.34
C ALA A 26 -12.16 -8.16 5.30
N SER A 27 -11.58 -9.23 4.73
CA SER A 27 -10.14 -9.33 4.55
C SER A 27 -9.60 -8.13 3.75
N LEU A 28 -8.45 -7.62 4.18
CA LEU A 28 -7.73 -6.57 3.46
C LEU A 28 -6.95 -7.11 2.25
N ILE A 29 -6.89 -8.43 2.09
CA ILE A 29 -6.32 -9.13 0.95
C ILE A 29 -7.46 -9.69 0.09
N ARG A 30 -7.28 -9.66 -1.23
CA ARG A 30 -8.26 -10.14 -2.19
C ARG A 30 -8.46 -11.65 -2.06
N ASN A 31 -9.71 -12.07 -2.00
CA ASN A 31 -10.15 -13.45 -1.92
C ASN A 31 -11.46 -13.63 -2.70
N PRO A 32 -11.97 -14.87 -2.85
CA PRO A 32 -13.22 -15.10 -3.58
C PRO A 32 -14.41 -14.34 -3.00
N ALA A 33 -14.51 -14.18 -1.67
CA ALA A 33 -15.63 -13.53 -1.01
C ALA A 33 -15.71 -12.02 -1.24
N ASN A 34 -14.57 -11.33 -1.42
CA ASN A 34 -14.52 -9.87 -1.62
C ASN A 34 -14.17 -9.43 -3.04
N SER A 35 -13.69 -10.33 -3.89
CA SER A 35 -13.22 -10.01 -5.23
C SER A 35 -13.69 -10.96 -6.33
N GLY A 36 -14.26 -12.11 -5.96
CA GLY A 36 -14.66 -13.17 -6.91
C GLY A 36 -13.48 -13.97 -7.47
N ASP A 37 -12.25 -13.73 -7.03
CA ASP A 37 -11.04 -14.37 -7.54
C ASP A 37 -10.15 -14.92 -6.40
N ALA A 38 -9.44 -16.01 -6.66
CA ALA A 38 -8.54 -16.69 -5.72
C ALA A 38 -7.12 -16.11 -5.77
N ASP A 39 -7.02 -14.80 -5.55
CA ASP A 39 -5.78 -14.02 -5.62
C ASP A 39 -4.85 -14.28 -4.42
N GLY A 40 -5.33 -14.03 -3.20
CA GLY A 40 -4.63 -14.36 -1.95
C GLY A 40 -3.37 -13.54 -1.65
N VAL A 41 -2.99 -12.59 -2.52
CA VAL A 41 -1.75 -11.80 -2.37
C VAL A 41 -2.00 -10.31 -2.50
N HIS A 42 -2.81 -9.86 -3.46
CA HIS A 42 -3.00 -8.43 -3.68
C HIS A 42 -3.97 -7.81 -2.65
N PRO A 43 -3.68 -6.63 -2.12
CA PRO A 43 -4.60 -5.92 -1.24
C PRO A 43 -5.90 -5.53 -1.95
N THR A 44 -7.00 -5.45 -1.19
CA THR A 44 -8.20 -4.72 -1.61
C THR A 44 -7.94 -3.21 -1.59
N ALA A 45 -8.86 -2.40 -2.11
CA ALA A 45 -8.75 -0.93 -2.02
C ALA A 45 -8.59 -0.44 -0.57
N HIS A 46 -9.25 -1.11 0.38
CA HIS A 46 -9.10 -0.85 1.82
C HIS A 46 -7.73 -1.28 2.36
N GLY A 47 -7.18 -2.40 1.88
CA GLY A 47 -5.82 -2.81 2.21
C GLY A 47 -4.77 -1.81 1.70
N TYR A 48 -4.91 -1.35 0.46
CA TYR A 48 -4.06 -0.29 -0.07
C TYR A 48 -4.16 1.02 0.71
N ALA A 49 -5.34 1.34 1.26
CA ALA A 49 -5.51 2.50 2.14
C ALA A 49 -4.68 2.38 3.43
N LYS A 50 -4.57 1.18 4.01
CA LYS A 50 -3.74 0.93 5.20
C LYS A 50 -2.25 1.12 4.89
N ILE A 51 -1.78 0.61 3.74
CA ILE A 51 -0.40 0.83 3.27
C ILE A 51 -0.14 2.34 3.10
N ALA A 52 -1.02 3.04 2.37
CA ALA A 52 -0.88 4.47 2.12
C ALA A 52 -0.83 5.28 3.43
N ALA A 53 -1.68 4.97 4.40
CA ALA A 53 -1.70 5.63 5.70
C ALA A 53 -0.40 5.40 6.49
N ALA A 54 0.13 4.18 6.51
CA ALA A 54 1.37 3.86 7.20
C ALA A 54 2.58 4.57 6.56
N VAL A 55 2.65 4.59 5.22
CA VAL A 55 3.70 5.33 4.49
C VAL A 55 3.56 6.83 4.72
N ALA A 56 2.34 7.38 4.70
CA ALA A 56 2.10 8.79 4.99
C ALA A 56 2.56 9.18 6.39
N ALA A 57 2.32 8.33 7.40
CA ALA A 57 2.81 8.55 8.75
C ALA A 57 4.35 8.58 8.80
N ALA A 58 5.01 7.64 8.12
CA ALA A 58 6.47 7.62 8.04
C ALA A 58 7.03 8.88 7.34
N VAL A 59 6.44 9.30 6.22
CA VAL A 59 6.84 10.54 5.52
C VAL A 59 6.65 11.77 6.40
N ARG A 60 5.54 11.86 7.12
CA ARG A 60 5.27 12.99 8.05
C ARG A 60 6.25 13.04 9.23
N SER A 61 6.81 11.91 9.64
CA SER A 61 7.85 11.85 10.69
C SER A 61 9.24 12.27 10.21
N LEU A 62 9.45 12.47 8.90
CA LEU A 62 10.74 12.92 8.39
C LEU A 62 11.02 14.35 8.87
N PRO A 63 12.29 14.69 9.21
CA PRO A 63 12.66 16.04 9.64
C PRO A 63 12.34 17.13 8.60
N ARG A 64 12.25 16.75 7.32
CA ARG A 64 11.90 17.63 6.20
C ARG A 64 10.94 16.89 5.29
N GLN A 65 9.88 17.57 4.89
CA GLN A 65 8.88 17.01 3.99
C GLN A 65 9.43 16.94 2.55
N PRO A 66 9.31 15.79 1.87
CA PRO A 66 9.77 15.66 0.49
C PRO A 66 8.84 16.42 -0.47
N HIS A 67 9.42 17.06 -1.49
CA HIS A 67 8.65 17.71 -2.55
C HIS A 67 8.11 16.72 -3.60
N ARG A 68 8.76 15.56 -3.73
CA ARG A 68 8.38 14.51 -4.68
C ARG A 68 8.67 13.16 -4.04
N ILE A 69 7.73 12.24 -4.21
CA ILE A 69 7.85 10.86 -3.76
C ILE A 69 7.74 9.97 -5.01
N VAL A 70 8.61 8.98 -5.10
CA VAL A 70 8.55 7.95 -6.13
C VAL A 70 8.37 6.61 -5.44
N CYS A 71 7.36 5.85 -5.88
CA CYS A 71 7.07 4.51 -5.38
C CYS A 71 7.62 3.50 -6.38
N PHE A 72 8.58 2.67 -5.96
CA PHE A 72 9.15 1.60 -6.77
C PHE A 72 8.68 0.24 -6.26
N GLY A 73 8.30 -0.64 -7.18
CA GLY A 73 7.89 -2.00 -6.87
C GLY A 73 7.19 -2.68 -8.04
N ASP A 74 6.52 -3.78 -7.75
CA ASP A 74 5.85 -4.68 -8.68
C ASP A 74 4.33 -4.42 -8.77
N SER A 75 3.54 -5.47 -8.93
CA SER A 75 2.07 -5.44 -9.00
C SER A 75 1.42 -4.78 -7.78
N ILE A 76 2.02 -4.87 -6.58
CA ILE A 76 1.46 -4.21 -5.40
C ILE A 76 1.60 -2.70 -5.54
N THR A 77 2.77 -2.21 -5.99
CA THR A 77 2.99 -0.78 -6.22
C THR A 77 2.19 -0.27 -7.40
N PHE A 78 2.08 -1.05 -8.46
CA PHE A 78 1.18 -0.74 -9.56
C PHE A 78 -0.28 -0.63 -9.09
N GLY A 79 -0.71 -1.44 -8.13
CA GLY A 79 -2.11 -1.51 -7.73
C GLY A 79 -2.90 -2.41 -8.67
N LEU A 80 -2.41 -3.62 -8.92
CA LEU A 80 -3.11 -4.59 -9.75
C LEU A 80 -4.55 -4.78 -9.22
N HIS A 81 -5.51 -4.83 -10.14
CA HIS A 81 -6.95 -4.86 -9.88
C HIS A 81 -7.57 -3.58 -9.29
N MET A 82 -6.81 -2.52 -9.05
CA MET A 82 -7.31 -1.25 -8.54
C MET A 82 -7.62 -0.26 -9.67
N ARG A 83 -8.64 0.59 -9.46
CA ARG A 83 -8.88 1.71 -10.35
C ARG A 83 -7.69 2.68 -10.32
N GLY A 84 -7.24 3.11 -11.49
CA GLY A 84 -6.10 4.03 -11.62
C GLY A 84 -4.73 3.41 -11.28
N GLY A 85 -4.60 2.08 -11.36
CA GLY A 85 -3.31 1.39 -11.21
C GLY A 85 -2.21 1.96 -12.13
N GLY A 86 -0.99 2.02 -11.62
CA GLY A 86 0.17 2.63 -12.28
C GLY A 86 0.22 4.16 -12.20
N THR A 87 -0.73 4.80 -11.53
CA THR A 87 -0.80 6.26 -11.42
C THR A 87 -0.73 6.76 -9.98
N SER A 88 -0.47 8.07 -9.81
CA SER A 88 -0.60 8.79 -8.55
C SER A 88 -1.77 9.78 -8.56
N ALA A 89 -2.78 9.54 -9.42
CA ALA A 89 -3.98 10.34 -9.47
C ALA A 89 -4.72 10.29 -8.12
N ALA A 90 -5.34 11.41 -7.72
CA ALA A 90 -5.94 11.54 -6.38
C ALA A 90 -7.14 10.60 -6.16
N ASP A 91 -7.76 10.15 -7.25
CA ASP A 91 -8.87 9.23 -7.27
C ASP A 91 -8.43 7.78 -7.50
N ALA A 92 -7.14 7.47 -7.65
CA ALA A 92 -6.66 6.10 -7.79
C ALA A 92 -6.74 5.33 -6.46
N GLU A 93 -7.06 4.04 -6.56
CA GLU A 93 -7.25 3.13 -5.43
C GLU A 93 -5.97 2.37 -5.03
N CYS A 94 -4.90 2.48 -5.81
CA CYS A 94 -3.58 1.97 -5.45
C CYS A 94 -2.94 2.81 -4.32
N TYR A 95 -2.01 2.23 -3.54
CA TYR A 95 -1.40 3.01 -2.44
C TYR A 95 -0.66 4.27 -2.92
N PRO A 96 0.01 4.34 -4.10
CA PRO A 96 0.64 5.60 -4.53
C PRO A 96 -0.35 6.75 -4.74
N GLY A 97 -1.51 6.47 -5.37
CA GLY A 97 -2.57 7.46 -5.54
C GLY A 97 -3.19 7.90 -4.22
N GLN A 98 -3.49 6.93 -3.35
CA GLN A 98 -4.01 7.23 -2.02
C GLN A 98 -3.01 8.00 -1.15
N LEU A 99 -1.71 7.66 -1.22
CA LEU A 99 -0.63 8.38 -0.54
C LEU A 99 -0.54 9.83 -1.04
N ALA A 100 -0.60 10.04 -2.34
CA ALA A 100 -0.60 11.38 -2.93
C ALA A 100 -1.79 12.22 -2.43
N ARG A 101 -2.96 11.61 -2.21
CA ARG A 101 -4.11 12.30 -1.60
C ARG A 101 -3.89 12.63 -0.12
N LEU A 102 -3.22 11.76 0.63
CA LEU A 102 -2.95 11.98 2.07
C LEU A 102 -1.86 13.03 2.34
N LEU A 103 -0.95 13.26 1.41
CA LEU A 103 0.20 14.17 1.57
C LEU A 103 0.05 15.52 0.85
N ARG A 104 -1.10 15.75 0.22
CA ARG A 104 -1.48 17.08 -0.30
C ARG A 104 -1.91 18.02 0.81
#